data_AF-A0A7C6P7V8-F1
#
_entry.id   AF-A0A7C6P7V8-F1
#
_cell.length_a   1.000
_cell.length_b   1.000
_cell.length_c   1.000
_cell.angle_alpha   90.00
_cell.angle_beta   90.00
_cell.angle_gamma   90.00
#
_symmetry.space_group_name_H-M   'P 1'
#
loop_
_entity.id
_entity.type
_entity.pdbx_description
1 polymer ?
#
loop_
_entity_poly.entity_id
_entity_poly.type
_entity_poly.pdbx_seq_one_letter_code
_entity_poly.pdbx_strand_id
1 'polypeptide(L)'
;MSIFQDAVDYAETLRKDRAKPKIKGVTRRVTADQVLRKLDALGLNVNSERTLQRYVKDKLIPMPDRKSLGRGKGRITDYAKETPAEFYASYKLRHEYRIRSSDVISRCREKALIMENSPDCPGRSLAEWDFSDDPQVFFEVKCGELWLMEKHKALHGSKDVDCEVCKYLRGDMFY
;
A
#
# COMPACT_ATOMS: atom_id res chain seq x y z
N MET A 1 -55.59 -5.86 -10.73
CA MET A 1 -54.26 -5.23 -10.89
C MET A 1 -53.68 -5.74 -12.19
N SER A 2 -53.32 -4.84 -13.10
CA SER A 2 -52.90 -5.18 -14.48
C SER A 2 -51.41 -5.51 -14.47
N ILE A 3 -51.07 -6.74 -14.84
CA ILE A 3 -49.69 -7.27 -14.91
C ILE A 3 -48.78 -6.36 -15.76
N PHE A 4 -49.35 -5.64 -16.73
CA PHE A 4 -48.62 -4.70 -17.58
C PHE A 4 -48.19 -3.43 -16.86
N GLN A 5 -48.99 -2.94 -15.91
CA GLN A 5 -48.66 -1.73 -15.17
C GLN A 5 -47.51 -1.99 -14.19
N ASP A 6 -47.54 -3.15 -13.53
CA ASP A 6 -46.48 -3.56 -12.59
C ASP A 6 -45.12 -3.73 -13.30
N ALA A 7 -45.11 -4.21 -14.55
CA ALA A 7 -43.89 -4.33 -15.34
C ALA A 7 -43.32 -2.98 -15.77
N VAL A 8 -44.18 -2.00 -16.07
CA VAL A 8 -43.78 -0.63 -16.42
C VAL A 8 -43.19 0.08 -15.20
N ASP A 9 -43.85 -0.03 -14.05
CA ASP A 9 -43.40 0.57 -12.79
C ASP A 9 -42.07 -0.06 -12.32
N TYR A 10 -41.92 -1.38 -12.47
CA TYR A 10 -40.67 -2.09 -12.22
C TYR A 10 -39.54 -1.67 -13.17
N ALA A 11 -39.85 -1.43 -14.46
CA ALA A 11 -38.86 -0.93 -15.41
C ALA A 11 -38.42 0.50 -15.09
N GLU A 12 -39.33 1.38 -14.65
CA GLU A 12 -39.02 2.75 -14.25
C GLU A 12 -38.12 2.82 -13.01
N THR A 13 -38.38 1.98 -12.00
CA THR A 13 -37.55 1.92 -10.78
C THR A 13 -36.13 1.46 -11.09
N LEU A 14 -35.97 0.41 -11.91
CA LEU A 14 -34.65 -0.02 -12.41
C LEU A 14 -33.93 1.08 -13.21
N ARG A 15 -34.66 1.89 -13.98
CA ARG A 15 -34.10 2.99 -14.78
C ARG A 15 -33.51 4.09 -13.89
N LYS A 16 -34.20 4.43 -12.80
CA LYS A 16 -33.73 5.40 -11.79
C LYS A 16 -32.49 4.88 -11.06
N ASP A 17 -32.46 3.60 -10.70
CA ASP A 17 -31.31 3.00 -10.01
C ASP A 17 -30.07 2.85 -10.92
N ARG A 18 -30.25 2.61 -12.22
CA ARG A 18 -29.15 2.61 -13.20
C ARG A 18 -28.57 4.00 -13.44
N ALA A 19 -29.40 5.04 -13.32
CA ALA A 19 -28.99 6.44 -13.49
C ALA A 19 -28.29 7.02 -12.26
N LYS A 20 -28.43 6.40 -11.08
CA LYS A 20 -27.66 6.79 -9.89
C LYS A 20 -26.17 6.59 -10.17
N PRO A 21 -25.34 7.62 -10.02
CA PRO A 21 -23.89 7.45 -10.17
C PRO A 21 -23.43 6.46 -9.10
N LYS A 22 -22.91 5.30 -9.53
CA LYS A 22 -22.27 4.36 -8.61
C LYS A 22 -21.05 5.07 -8.02
N ILE A 23 -21.16 5.52 -6.77
CA ILE A 23 -20.01 5.99 -5.99
C ILE A 23 -19.16 4.75 -5.70
N LYS A 24 -18.35 4.35 -6.68
CA LYS A 24 -17.36 3.27 -6.51
C LYS A 24 -16.34 3.75 -5.49
N GLY A 25 -16.41 3.17 -4.29
CA GLY A 25 -15.39 3.17 -3.23
C GLY A 25 -14.54 4.42 -3.16
N VAL A 26 -14.76 5.24 -2.12
CA VAL A 26 -13.86 6.34 -1.72
C VAL A 26 -12.50 5.73 -1.34
N THR A 27 -11.71 5.40 -2.35
CA THR A 27 -10.30 5.11 -2.18
C THR A 27 -9.71 6.43 -1.71
N ARG A 28 -9.11 6.43 -0.53
CA ARG A 28 -8.40 7.59 0.04
C ARG A 28 -7.19 7.87 -0.87
N ARG A 29 -7.44 8.57 -1.97
CA ARG A 29 -6.51 8.86 -3.05
C ARG A 29 -5.67 10.08 -2.70
N VAL A 30 -4.38 10.02 -2.99
CA VAL A 30 -3.45 11.15 -2.87
C VAL A 30 -2.80 11.41 -4.22
N THR A 31 -2.63 12.69 -4.57
CA THR A 31 -1.96 13.08 -5.82
C THR A 31 -0.45 12.90 -5.70
N ALA A 32 0.25 12.85 -6.84
CA ALA A 32 1.72 12.76 -6.85
C ALA A 32 2.38 13.88 -6.01
N ASP A 33 1.93 15.12 -6.15
CA ASP A 33 2.44 16.26 -5.38
C ASP A 33 2.23 16.09 -3.87
N GLN A 34 1.09 15.55 -3.46
CA GLN A 34 0.83 15.26 -2.05
C GLN A 34 1.74 14.16 -1.51
N VAL A 35 2.07 13.15 -2.33
CA VAL A 35 3.05 12.13 -1.97
C VAL A 35 4.42 12.77 -1.77
N LEU A 36 4.88 13.60 -2.71
CA LEU A 36 6.18 14.28 -2.61
C LEU A 36 6.26 15.18 -1.38
N ARG A 37 5.22 15.97 -1.08
CA ARG A 37 5.16 16.80 0.14
C ARG A 37 5.23 15.99 1.42
N LYS A 38 4.58 14.82 1.46
CA LYS A 38 4.66 13.93 2.62
C LYS A 38 6.04 13.30 2.78
N LEU A 39 6.70 12.96 1.67
CA LEU A 39 8.07 12.43 1.70
C LEU A 39 9.07 13.48 2.18
N ASP A 40 8.91 14.73 1.75
CA ASP A 40 9.69 15.87 2.22
C ASP A 40 9.54 16.06 3.74
N ALA A 41 8.30 15.98 4.25
CA ALA A 41 8.02 16.02 5.69
C ALA A 41 8.63 14.84 6.49
N LEU A 42 8.87 13.70 5.83
CA LEU A 42 9.57 12.53 6.41
C LEU A 42 11.10 12.65 6.30
N GLY A 43 11.62 13.78 5.81
CA GLY A 43 13.05 14.04 5.65
C GLY A 43 13.67 13.46 4.39
N LEU A 44 12.85 13.07 3.39
CA LEU A 44 13.32 12.55 2.11
C LEU A 44 13.22 13.62 1.02
N ASN A 45 14.38 14.10 0.55
CA ASN A 45 14.48 15.08 -0.54
C ASN A 45 14.24 14.43 -1.91
N VAL A 46 12.99 14.05 -2.19
CA VAL A 46 12.56 13.50 -3.49
C VAL A 46 11.81 14.57 -4.26
N ASN A 47 12.46 15.17 -5.25
CA ASN A 47 11.93 16.34 -5.96
C ASN A 47 11.21 15.98 -7.29
N SER A 48 11.14 14.71 -7.68
CA SER A 48 10.67 14.32 -9.01
C SER A 48 9.63 13.21 -8.99
N GLU A 49 8.52 13.45 -9.70
CA GLU A 49 7.53 12.42 -10.01
C GLU A 49 8.14 11.23 -10.78
N ARG A 50 9.21 11.47 -11.56
CA ARG A 50 9.90 10.41 -12.30
C ARG A 50 10.49 9.35 -11.35
N THR A 51 10.91 9.75 -10.15
CA THR A 51 11.39 8.83 -9.12
C THR A 51 10.25 7.95 -8.62
N LEU A 52 9.07 8.53 -8.34
CA LEU A 52 7.88 7.75 -7.97
C LEU A 52 7.53 6.75 -9.07
N GLN A 53 7.49 7.18 -10.33
CA GLN A 53 7.20 6.31 -11.47
C GLN A 53 8.20 5.15 -11.60
N ARG A 54 9.49 5.39 -11.31
CA ARG A 54 10.50 4.33 -11.26
C ARG A 54 10.23 3.34 -10.13
N TYR A 55 9.89 3.81 -8.94
CA TYR A 55 9.55 2.93 -7.82
C TYR A 55 8.29 2.09 -8.10
N VAL A 56 7.30 2.65 -8.80
CA VAL A 56 6.14 1.89 -9.30
C VAL A 56 6.60 0.80 -10.26
N LYS A 57 7.46 1.15 -11.24
CA LYS A 57 7.97 0.19 -12.23
C LYS A 57 8.74 -0.95 -11.57
N ASP A 58 9.53 -0.62 -10.56
CA ASP A 58 10.34 -1.56 -9.77
C ASP A 58 9.49 -2.31 -8.71
N LYS A 59 8.16 -2.12 -8.68
CA LYS A 59 7.20 -2.73 -7.74
C LYS A 59 7.46 -2.46 -6.25
N LEU A 60 8.20 -1.39 -5.95
CA LEU A 60 8.57 -0.97 -4.59
C LEU A 60 7.46 -0.21 -3.87
N ILE A 61 6.47 0.27 -4.61
CA ILE A 61 5.29 0.99 -4.13
C ILE A 61 4.06 0.50 -4.90
N PRO A 62 2.84 0.68 -4.36
CA PRO A 62 1.63 0.18 -5.01
C PRO A 62 1.40 0.89 -6.35
N MET A 63 0.80 0.15 -7.29
CA MET A 63 0.44 0.69 -8.59
C MET A 63 -0.64 1.78 -8.42
N PRO A 64 -0.42 3.00 -8.93
CA PRO A 64 -1.41 4.06 -8.84
C PRO A 64 -2.55 3.84 -9.82
N ASP A 65 -3.73 4.33 -9.45
CA ASP A 65 -4.89 4.39 -10.32
C ASP A 65 -4.70 5.49 -11.36
N ARG A 66 -4.69 5.11 -12.64
CA ARG A 66 -4.56 6.04 -13.76
C ARG A 66 -5.89 6.19 -14.47
N LYS A 67 -6.39 7.43 -14.52
CA LYS A 67 -7.64 7.77 -15.22
C LYS A 67 -7.38 8.79 -16.32
N SER A 68 -7.95 8.53 -17.50
CA SER A 68 -8.02 9.52 -18.57
C SER A 68 -9.23 10.42 -18.34
N LEU A 69 -9.03 11.73 -18.42
CA LEU A 69 -10.13 12.71 -18.31
C LEU A 69 -10.83 12.97 -19.66
N GLY A 70 -10.46 12.24 -20.71
CA GLY A 70 -10.99 12.43 -22.07
C GLY A 70 -10.12 13.34 -22.93
N ARG A 71 -10.63 13.67 -24.13
CA ARG A 71 -9.88 14.40 -25.16
C ARG A 71 -9.46 15.78 -24.66
N GLY A 72 -8.14 16.05 -24.68
CA GLY A 72 -7.55 17.34 -24.31
C GLY A 72 -7.44 17.64 -22.82
N LYS A 73 -7.89 16.73 -21.92
CA LYS A 73 -7.93 16.99 -20.47
C LYS A 73 -6.81 16.32 -19.66
N GLY A 74 -5.92 15.57 -20.31
CA GLY A 74 -4.78 14.91 -19.66
C GLY A 74 -5.14 13.64 -18.87
N ARG A 75 -4.18 13.17 -18.06
CA ARG A 75 -4.30 11.96 -17.22
C ARG A 75 -4.14 12.33 -15.76
N ILE A 76 -4.98 11.77 -14.89
CA ILE A 76 -4.83 11.84 -13.44
C ILE A 76 -4.20 10.53 -12.95
N THR A 77 -3.24 10.65 -12.03
CA THR A 77 -2.61 9.54 -11.33
C THR A 77 -2.89 9.67 -9.84
N ASP A 78 -3.67 8.76 -9.31
CA ASP A 78 -4.03 8.71 -7.89
C ASP A 78 -3.26 7.58 -7.19
N TYR A 79 -2.54 7.92 -6.13
CA TYR A 79 -1.82 6.96 -5.28
C TYR A 79 -2.66 6.60 -4.04
N ALA A 80 -2.32 5.46 -3.42
CA ALA A 80 -2.91 5.07 -2.15
C ALA A 80 -2.41 5.98 -1.01
N LYS A 81 -3.23 6.20 0.03
CA LYS A 81 -2.84 7.01 1.20
C LYS A 81 -1.56 6.51 1.88
N GLU A 82 -1.32 5.21 1.85
CA GLU A 82 -0.17 4.53 2.45
C GLU A 82 1.10 4.59 1.59
N THR A 83 0.98 4.97 0.31
CA THR A 83 2.12 5.04 -0.63
C THR A 83 3.34 5.82 -0.09
N PRO A 84 3.20 6.97 0.59
CA PRO A 84 4.35 7.68 1.16
C PRO A 84 5.12 6.84 2.18
N ALA A 85 4.42 6.05 3.01
CA ALA A 85 5.05 5.19 4.01
C ALA A 85 5.73 3.98 3.36
N GLU A 86 5.09 3.34 2.38
CA GLU A 86 5.70 2.25 1.61
C GLU A 86 6.94 2.73 0.84
N PHE A 87 6.88 3.94 0.27
CA PHE A 87 8.02 4.55 -0.41
C PHE A 87 9.17 4.79 0.58
N TYR A 88 8.86 5.31 1.76
CA TYR A 88 9.85 5.56 2.81
C TYR A 88 10.61 4.28 3.20
N ALA A 89 9.87 3.20 3.47
CA ALA A 89 10.44 1.90 3.80
C ALA A 89 11.37 1.38 2.67
N SER A 90 10.87 1.38 1.43
CA SER A 90 11.66 0.97 0.26
C SER A 90 12.89 1.85 0.02
N TYR A 91 12.79 3.15 0.30
CA TYR A 91 13.91 4.09 0.17
C TYR A 91 15.00 3.79 1.21
N LYS A 92 14.62 3.57 2.47
CA LYS A 92 15.53 3.21 3.55
C LYS A 92 16.30 1.93 3.24
N LEU A 93 15.61 0.87 2.82
CA LEU A 93 16.26 -0.40 2.42
C LEU A 93 17.28 -0.22 1.31
N ARG A 94 16.97 0.60 0.32
CA ARG A 94 17.87 0.86 -0.80
C ARG A 94 19.10 1.68 -0.41
N HIS A 95 18.90 2.77 0.32
CA HIS A 95 19.94 3.79 0.53
C HIS A 95 20.70 3.61 1.85
N GLU A 96 20.00 3.25 2.92
CA GLU A 96 20.59 3.11 4.26
C GLU A 96 21.10 1.68 4.47
N TYR A 97 20.27 0.68 4.20
CA TYR A 97 20.65 -0.74 4.28
C TYR A 97 21.41 -1.24 3.05
N ARG A 98 21.64 -0.36 2.06
CA ARG A 98 22.45 -0.60 0.85
C ARG A 98 22.02 -1.81 0.01
N ILE A 99 20.74 -2.20 0.05
CA ILE A 99 20.20 -3.26 -0.79
C ILE A 99 20.09 -2.73 -2.23
N ARG A 100 20.98 -3.19 -3.11
CA ARG A 100 21.08 -2.65 -4.48
C ARG A 100 20.01 -3.21 -5.42
N SER A 101 19.59 -4.45 -5.20
CA SER A 101 18.63 -5.13 -6.06
C SER A 101 17.21 -4.67 -5.74
N SER A 102 16.55 -4.05 -6.72
CA SER A 102 15.13 -3.70 -6.64
C SER A 102 14.25 -4.94 -6.49
N ASP A 103 14.64 -6.06 -7.10
CA ASP A 103 13.86 -7.29 -7.04
C ASP A 103 13.83 -7.86 -5.62
N VAL A 104 14.96 -7.80 -4.91
CA VAL A 104 15.04 -8.21 -3.51
C VAL A 104 14.13 -7.33 -2.66
N ILE A 105 14.20 -6.00 -2.79
CA ILE A 105 13.34 -5.09 -2.03
C ILE A 105 11.85 -5.34 -2.35
N SER A 106 11.51 -5.62 -3.61
CA SER A 106 10.14 -5.98 -4.01
C SER A 106 9.66 -7.24 -3.30
N ARG A 107 10.50 -8.28 -3.17
CA ARG A 107 10.17 -9.51 -2.43
C ARG A 107 10.03 -9.24 -0.93
N CYS A 108 10.90 -8.40 -0.37
CA CYS A 108 10.81 -7.99 1.04
C CYS A 108 9.48 -7.31 1.33
N ARG A 109 9.05 -6.39 0.45
CA ARG A 109 7.74 -5.73 0.51
C ARG A 109 6.60 -6.76 0.45
N GLU A 110 6.66 -7.73 -0.46
CA GLU A 110 5.63 -8.77 -0.58
C GLU A 110 5.51 -9.59 0.72
N LYS A 111 6.64 -10.03 1.28
CA LYS A 111 6.68 -10.72 2.58
C LYS A 111 6.14 -9.85 3.71
N ALA A 112 6.51 -8.57 3.75
CA ALA A 112 6.02 -7.63 4.76
C ALA A 112 4.50 -7.44 4.69
N LEU A 113 3.93 -7.32 3.49
CA LEU A 113 2.49 -7.21 3.30
C LEU A 113 1.76 -8.50 3.70
N ILE A 114 2.37 -9.67 3.48
CA ILE A 114 1.82 -10.95 3.97
C ILE A 114 1.78 -10.95 5.50
N MET A 115 2.83 -10.47 6.17
CA MET A 115 2.86 -10.35 7.64
C MET A 115 1.81 -9.37 8.16
N GLU A 116 1.62 -8.24 7.48
CA GLU A 116 0.66 -7.20 7.87
C GLU A 116 -0.80 -7.67 7.74
N ASN A 117 -1.11 -8.51 6.75
CA ASN A 117 -2.47 -8.97 6.47
C ASN A 117 -2.84 -10.31 7.12
N SER A 118 -1.91 -10.96 7.84
CA SER A 118 -2.17 -12.27 8.44
C SER A 118 -3.11 -12.16 9.66
N PRO A 119 -4.25 -12.87 9.69
CA PRO A 119 -5.28 -12.73 10.73
C PRO A 119 -4.88 -13.31 12.10
N ASP A 120 -3.85 -14.16 12.18
CA ASP A 120 -3.51 -14.90 13.40
C ASP A 120 -2.48 -14.22 14.33
N CYS A 121 -1.97 -13.06 13.92
CA CYS A 121 -1.13 -12.08 14.64
C CYS A 121 -0.34 -11.35 13.56
N PRO A 122 -0.11 -10.03 13.68
CA PRO A 122 0.98 -9.38 12.95
C PRO A 122 2.30 -9.87 13.55
N GLY A 123 2.67 -11.14 13.33
CA GLY A 123 3.74 -11.77 14.08
C GLY A 123 3.62 -13.24 14.48
N ARG A 124 2.65 -14.00 13.99
CA ARG A 124 2.82 -15.46 14.08
C ARG A 124 4.06 -15.82 13.28
N SER A 125 4.99 -16.46 13.99
CA SER A 125 6.37 -16.61 13.60
C SER A 125 6.49 -17.16 12.19
N LEU A 126 7.33 -16.50 11.42
CA LEU A 126 8.15 -17.09 10.37
C LEU A 126 8.52 -18.57 10.60
N ALA A 127 8.65 -19.04 11.84
CA ALA A 127 8.99 -20.42 12.19
C ALA A 127 8.02 -21.50 11.66
N GLU A 128 6.81 -21.17 11.19
CA GLU A 128 5.92 -22.12 10.52
C GLU A 128 6.02 -22.08 8.99
N TRP A 129 6.66 -21.06 8.43
CA TRP A 129 7.09 -21.11 7.05
C TRP A 129 8.33 -21.98 7.06
N ASP A 130 8.14 -23.23 6.65
CA ASP A 130 9.19 -24.23 6.47
C ASP A 130 10.30 -23.61 5.60
N PHE A 131 11.25 -22.93 6.25
CA PHE A 131 12.40 -22.37 5.59
C PHE A 131 13.22 -23.59 5.24
N SER A 132 13.00 -24.07 4.02
CA SER A 132 14.05 -24.72 3.25
C SER A 132 15.36 -24.01 3.59
N ASP A 133 16.44 -24.76 3.82
CA ASP A 133 17.79 -24.30 4.19
C ASP A 133 18.44 -23.25 3.25
N ASP A 134 17.66 -22.56 2.41
CA ASP A 134 18.01 -21.45 1.54
C ASP A 134 18.21 -20.14 2.33
N PRO A 135 19.46 -19.69 2.50
CA PRO A 135 19.80 -18.47 3.22
C PRO A 135 19.17 -17.20 2.60
N GLN A 136 18.81 -17.25 1.31
CA GLN A 136 18.22 -16.12 0.61
C GLN A 136 16.80 -15.84 1.10
N VAL A 137 16.01 -16.89 1.36
CA VAL A 137 14.64 -16.73 1.86
C VAL A 137 14.66 -16.12 3.26
N PHE A 138 15.56 -16.59 4.14
CA PHE A 138 15.73 -16.02 5.47
C PHE A 138 16.08 -14.53 5.43
N PHE A 139 17.02 -14.14 4.55
CA PHE A 139 17.42 -12.75 4.36
C PHE A 139 16.25 -11.87 3.86
N GLU A 140 15.50 -12.33 2.86
CA GLU A 140 14.35 -11.61 2.30
C GLU A 140 13.28 -11.37 3.37
N VAL A 141 13.08 -12.33 4.28
CA VAL A 141 12.05 -12.19 5.31
C VAL A 141 12.49 -11.22 6.42
N LYS A 142 13.76 -11.26 6.84
CA LYS A 142 14.30 -10.26 7.77
C LYS A 142 14.28 -8.85 7.18
N CYS A 143 14.57 -8.72 5.89
CA CYS A 143 14.40 -7.45 5.20
C CYS A 143 12.92 -7.03 5.12
N GLY A 144 11.98 -7.98 5.03
CA GLY A 144 10.54 -7.71 5.12
C GLY A 144 10.11 -7.19 6.49
N GLU A 145 10.59 -7.79 7.59
CA GLU A 145 10.36 -7.28 8.96
C GLU A 145 10.86 -5.83 9.11
N LEU A 146 12.07 -5.56 8.62
CA LEU A 146 12.65 -4.20 8.62
C LEU A 146 11.83 -3.24 7.76
N TRP A 147 11.39 -3.67 6.58
CA TRP A 147 10.51 -2.87 5.71
C TRP A 147 9.23 -2.48 6.44
N LEU A 148 8.59 -3.45 7.11
CA LEU A 148 7.36 -3.24 7.85
C LEU A 148 7.57 -2.25 9.00
N MET A 149 8.66 -2.39 9.75
CA MET A 149 9.02 -1.46 10.81
C MET A 149 9.16 -0.02 10.31
N GLU A 150 9.90 0.19 9.21
CA GLU A 150 10.08 1.52 8.63
C GLU A 150 8.77 2.11 8.05
N LYS A 151 7.91 1.26 7.47
CA LYS A 151 6.56 1.68 7.02
C LYS A 151 5.75 2.23 8.19
N HIS A 152 5.70 1.50 9.30
CA HIS A 152 4.91 1.89 10.47
C HIS A 152 5.45 3.14 11.18
N LYS A 153 6.78 3.28 11.27
CA LYS A 153 7.42 4.54 11.74
C LYS A 153 6.95 5.75 10.92
N ALA A 154 6.88 5.60 9.60
CA ALA A 154 6.40 6.65 8.71
C ALA A 154 4.88 6.90 8.81
N LEU A 155 4.08 5.90 9.19
CA LEU A 155 2.62 6.02 9.34
C LEU A 155 2.20 6.69 10.66
N HIS A 156 2.79 6.29 11.78
CA HIS A 156 2.38 6.72 13.11
C HIS A 156 3.19 7.91 13.65
N GLY A 157 4.33 8.22 13.02
CA GLY A 157 5.37 9.01 13.68
C GLY A 157 5.86 8.28 14.92
N SER A 158 6.77 8.87 15.71
CA SER A 158 7.31 8.25 16.92
C SER A 158 6.28 7.93 18.03
N LYS A 159 4.98 8.16 17.80
CA LYS A 159 3.88 7.96 18.75
C LYS A 159 3.13 6.66 18.43
N ASP A 160 3.78 5.54 18.71
CA ASP A 160 3.29 4.16 18.54
C ASP A 160 2.40 3.69 19.69
N VAL A 161 1.28 4.36 20.00
CA VAL A 161 0.54 3.99 21.23
C VAL A 161 -0.36 2.74 21.03
N ASP A 162 -0.95 2.54 19.85
CA ASP A 162 -1.99 1.51 19.66
C ASP A 162 -1.84 0.59 18.42
N CYS A 163 -0.70 0.61 17.71
CA CYS A 163 -0.52 -0.27 16.56
C CYS A 163 -0.02 -1.67 16.98
N GLU A 164 -0.80 -2.72 16.71
CA GLU A 164 -0.46 -4.13 17.02
C GLU A 164 0.82 -4.59 16.32
N VAL A 165 1.03 -4.16 15.06
CA VAL A 165 2.27 -4.45 14.31
C VAL A 165 3.49 -3.83 14.99
N CYS A 166 3.37 -2.59 15.47
CA CYS A 166 4.47 -1.93 16.20
C CYS A 166 4.76 -2.62 17.53
N LYS A 167 3.72 -3.04 18.27
CA LYS A 167 3.86 -3.78 19.53
C LYS A 167 4.56 -5.12 19.31
N TYR A 168 4.18 -5.85 18.27
CA TYR A 168 4.85 -7.10 17.93
C TYR A 168 6.32 -6.92 17.55
N LEU A 169 6.64 -5.97 16.66
CA LEU A 169 8.01 -5.73 16.20
C LEU A 169 8.96 -5.28 17.31
N ARG A 170 8.43 -4.75 18.43
CA ARG A 170 9.20 -4.40 19.63
C ARG A 170 9.39 -5.57 20.60
N GLY A 171 8.65 -6.67 20.42
CA GLY A 171 8.63 -7.80 21.35
C GLY A 171 7.70 -7.60 22.55
N ASP A 172 6.84 -6.58 22.53
CA ASP A 172 5.97 -6.21 23.67
C ASP A 172 4.71 -7.09 23.79
N MET A 173 4.48 -8.04 22.87
CA MET A 173 3.32 -8.95 22.85
C MET A 173 3.54 -10.30 23.56
N PHE A 174 4.61 -10.44 24.34
CA PHE A 174 4.82 -11.60 25.21
C PHE A 174 4.64 -11.22 26.68
N TYR A 175 3.39 -11.18 27.14
CA TYR A 175 3.00 -11.34 28.56
C TYR A 175 1.64 -12.02 28.67
#